data_AF-A0A5B0W337-F1
#
_entry.id   AF-A0A5B0W337-F1
#
_cell.length_a   1.000
_cell.length_b   1.000
_cell.length_c   1.000
_cell.angle_alpha   90.00
_cell.angle_beta   90.00
_cell.angle_gamma   90.00
#
_symmetry.space_group_name_H-M   'P 1'
#
loop_
_entity.id
_entity.type
_entity.pdbx_description
1 polymer ?
#
loop_
_entity_poly.entity_id
_entity_poly.type
_entity_poly.pdbx_seq_one_letter_code
_entity_poly.pdbx_strand_id
1 'polypeptide(L)'
;MLISEFKSNLKIAGQVILIIVLTSLLLIWLNHRSLDRFWQQKYHQQSLWATLQGNPLWDFGDNLEQGVLAAGEAFILHTSNNRDNHQQAAQKSSITLPKDFQIGLRFLNGYISPATNSSETFPALLQKSPHANSVISSVPHDPKDNPSSTVIAKTNVTLTAKDKVLFAGDSMMQGIAPHLKRRLFQDYGISSINLSKQSTGLAYPSFFNWPATINKTLEANHDIKLVVIFLGPNDPWDMPPQYGRIYLKFASTDWENLYRQRINTILTEARHHNADVIWVGPPNMRQKKLSTSMEYLRSLYQSEVARAGEIYVSVNDIFKYHADDYSDYIGDNSNKIKLRSGDGIHFSLKGQQTISDNIISLIEFIQEPAKQNGNA
;
A
#
# COMPACT_ATOMS: atom_id res chain seq x y z
N MET A 1 0.53 -17.66 -62.71
CA MET A 1 0.59 -18.37 -61.42
C MET A 1 0.98 -17.47 -60.24
N LEU A 2 1.89 -16.49 -60.40
CA LEU A 2 2.32 -15.59 -59.32
C LEU A 2 1.26 -14.61 -58.74
N ILE A 3 0.24 -14.21 -59.50
CA ILE A 3 -0.72 -13.17 -59.08
C ILE A 3 -1.83 -13.72 -58.16
N SER A 4 -2.20 -15.00 -58.30
CA SER A 4 -3.25 -15.64 -57.47
C SER A 4 -2.78 -15.90 -56.05
N GLU A 5 -1.52 -16.30 -55.89
CA GLU A 5 -0.89 -16.47 -54.57
C GLU A 5 -0.73 -15.14 -53.84
N PHE A 6 -0.37 -14.07 -54.56
CA PHE A 6 -0.27 -12.73 -53.97
C PHE A 6 -1.62 -12.23 -53.41
N LYS A 7 -2.73 -12.38 -54.17
CA LYS A 7 -4.07 -11.98 -53.70
C LYS A 7 -4.54 -12.82 -52.51
N SER A 8 -4.28 -14.13 -52.51
CA SER A 8 -4.61 -15.03 -51.40
C SER A 8 -3.83 -14.66 -50.14
N ASN A 9 -2.52 -14.47 -50.28
CA ASN A 9 -1.63 -14.10 -49.18
C ASN A 9 -1.97 -12.70 -48.62
N LEU A 10 -2.34 -11.74 -49.46
CA LEU A 10 -2.77 -10.41 -49.03
C LEU A 10 -4.08 -10.47 -48.22
N LYS A 11 -5.03 -11.34 -48.62
CA LYS A 11 -6.26 -11.57 -47.87
C LYS A 11 -5.98 -12.18 -46.50
N ILE A 12 -5.13 -13.22 -46.43
CA ILE A 12 -4.73 -13.86 -45.17
C ILE A 12 -4.01 -12.85 -44.28
N ALA A 13 -3.06 -12.09 -44.82
CA ALA A 13 -2.35 -11.06 -44.08
C ALA A 13 -3.31 -9.99 -43.53
N GLY A 14 -4.28 -9.53 -44.34
CA GLY A 14 -5.32 -8.61 -43.90
C GLY A 14 -6.19 -9.19 -42.77
N GLN A 15 -6.56 -10.46 -42.85
CA GLN A 15 -7.31 -11.14 -41.79
C GLN A 15 -6.50 -11.25 -40.50
N VAL A 16 -5.22 -11.62 -40.59
CA VAL A 16 -4.33 -11.70 -39.42
C VAL A 16 -4.16 -10.33 -38.77
N ILE A 17 -3.91 -9.28 -39.56
CA ILE A 17 -3.81 -7.91 -39.04
C ILE A 17 -5.10 -7.49 -38.34
N LEU A 18 -6.26 -7.75 -38.95
CA LEU A 18 -7.56 -7.43 -38.35
C LEU A 18 -7.76 -8.15 -37.00
N ILE A 19 -7.44 -9.44 -36.94
CA ILE A 19 -7.54 -10.24 -35.71
C ILE A 19 -6.62 -9.66 -34.63
N ILE A 20 -5.37 -9.33 -34.97
CA ILE A 20 -4.41 -8.75 -34.02
C ILE A 20 -4.96 -7.41 -33.48
N VAL A 21 -5.40 -6.52 -34.37
CA VAL A 21 -5.93 -5.20 -33.97
C VAL A 21 -7.15 -5.34 -33.07
N LEU A 22 -8.13 -6.16 -33.44
CA LEU A 22 -9.33 -6.38 -32.64
C LEU A 22 -9.00 -7.00 -31.28
N THR A 23 -8.09 -7.97 -31.25
CA THR A 23 -7.67 -8.61 -30.00
C THR A 23 -6.93 -7.63 -29.11
N SER A 24 -6.02 -6.81 -29.65
CA SER A 24 -5.33 -5.77 -28.90
C SER A 24 -6.29 -4.73 -28.33
N LEU A 25 -7.27 -4.26 -29.11
CA LEU A 25 -8.29 -3.33 -28.64
C LEU A 25 -9.15 -3.95 -27.53
N LEU A 26 -9.54 -5.21 -27.68
CA LEU A 26 -10.29 -5.94 -26.65
C LEU A 26 -9.47 -6.11 -25.38
N LEU A 27 -8.19 -6.46 -25.48
CA LEU A 27 -7.31 -6.60 -24.32
C LEU A 27 -7.08 -5.26 -23.60
N ILE A 28 -6.89 -4.17 -24.36
CA ILE A 28 -6.79 -2.82 -23.79
C ILE A 28 -8.10 -2.48 -23.09
N TRP A 29 -9.25 -2.69 -23.74
CA TRP A 29 -10.55 -2.40 -23.17
C TRP A 29 -10.86 -3.23 -21.92
N LEU A 30 -10.49 -4.50 -21.90
CA LEU A 30 -10.66 -5.37 -20.74
C LEU A 30 -9.72 -4.96 -19.59
N ASN A 31 -8.45 -4.69 -19.89
CA ASN A 31 -7.39 -4.48 -18.90
C ASN A 31 -7.02 -2.99 -18.71
N HIS A 32 -7.89 -2.05 -19.09
CA HIS A 32 -7.52 -0.63 -19.15
C HIS A 32 -7.16 -0.04 -17.78
N ARG A 33 -7.74 -0.55 -16.68
CA ARG A 33 -7.40 -0.11 -15.32
C ARG A 33 -6.03 -0.58 -14.88
N SER A 34 -5.69 -1.83 -15.19
CA SER A 34 -4.35 -2.37 -14.98
C SER A 34 -3.31 -1.59 -15.80
N LEU A 35 -3.65 -1.25 -17.04
CA LEU A 35 -2.81 -0.42 -17.91
C LEU A 35 -2.69 1.02 -17.41
N ASP A 36 -3.77 1.62 -16.88
CA ASP A 36 -3.76 2.96 -16.29
C ASP A 36 -2.88 3.01 -15.04
N ARG A 37 -3.00 2.02 -14.14
CA ARG A 37 -2.10 1.88 -12.98
C ARG A 37 -0.64 1.76 -13.39
N PHE A 38 -0.35 0.91 -14.38
CA PHE A 38 0.99 0.78 -14.93
C PHE A 38 1.48 2.10 -15.52
N TRP A 39 0.64 2.81 -16.27
CA TRP A 39 0.98 4.08 -16.90
C TRP A 39 1.30 5.15 -15.85
N GLN A 40 0.44 5.29 -14.85
CA GLN A 40 0.65 6.22 -13.73
C GLN A 40 1.95 5.90 -12.99
N GLN A 41 2.23 4.63 -12.76
CA GLN A 41 3.45 4.19 -12.09
C GLN A 41 4.71 4.42 -12.94
N LYS A 42 4.63 4.21 -14.26
CA LYS A 42 5.78 4.27 -15.16
C LYS A 42 6.11 5.70 -15.60
N TYR A 43 5.08 6.51 -15.84
CA TYR A 43 5.19 7.83 -16.46
C TYR A 43 4.81 8.97 -15.51
N HIS A 44 4.26 8.67 -14.33
CA HIS A 44 3.88 9.66 -13.32
C HIS A 44 2.90 10.73 -13.83
N GLN A 45 2.00 10.31 -14.73
CA GLN A 45 1.03 11.15 -15.43
C GLN A 45 -0.26 10.36 -15.68
N GLN A 46 -1.32 11.06 -16.09
CA GLN A 46 -2.54 10.40 -16.57
C GLN A 46 -2.26 9.59 -17.83
N SER A 47 -2.93 8.45 -17.97
CA SER A 47 -2.91 7.70 -19.22
C SER A 47 -3.62 8.47 -20.33
N LEU A 48 -3.23 8.16 -21.57
CA LEU A 48 -3.84 8.77 -22.76
C LEU A 48 -5.35 8.47 -22.86
N TRP A 49 -5.80 7.37 -22.26
CA TRP A 49 -7.21 6.95 -22.22
C TRP A 49 -7.92 7.33 -20.91
N ALA A 50 -7.28 8.11 -20.02
CA ALA A 50 -7.92 8.56 -18.77
C ALA A 50 -9.21 9.35 -19.03
N THR A 51 -9.33 10.02 -20.17
CA THR A 51 -10.55 10.75 -20.57
C THR A 51 -11.75 9.85 -20.86
N LEU A 52 -11.53 8.55 -21.08
CA LEU A 52 -12.59 7.56 -21.31
C LEU A 52 -13.16 7.01 -20.00
N GLN A 53 -12.48 7.23 -18.86
CA GLN A 53 -12.97 6.81 -17.55
C GLN A 53 -14.29 7.51 -17.20
N GLY A 54 -15.26 6.74 -16.71
CA GLY A 54 -16.63 7.22 -16.46
C GLY A 54 -17.59 7.03 -17.63
N ASN A 55 -17.11 6.51 -18.77
CA ASN A 55 -17.98 6.04 -19.84
C ASN A 55 -18.46 4.62 -19.51
N PRO A 56 -19.78 4.35 -19.43
CA PRO A 56 -20.30 3.03 -19.06
C PRO A 56 -19.79 1.87 -19.93
N LEU A 57 -19.59 2.10 -21.24
CA LEU A 57 -19.06 1.08 -22.15
C LEU A 57 -17.58 0.81 -21.90
N TRP A 58 -16.80 1.84 -21.57
CA TRP A 58 -15.39 1.67 -21.22
C TRP A 58 -15.25 0.95 -19.88
N ASP A 59 -15.96 1.42 -18.87
CA ASP A 59 -15.92 0.90 -17.50
C ASP A 59 -16.46 -0.55 -17.42
N PHE A 60 -17.35 -0.96 -18.33
CA PHE A 60 -17.85 -2.34 -18.41
C PHE A 60 -16.72 -3.37 -18.59
N GLY A 61 -15.64 -3.02 -19.30
CA GLY A 61 -14.49 -3.91 -19.48
C GLY A 61 -13.79 -4.23 -18.16
N ASP A 62 -13.52 -3.22 -17.32
CA ASP A 62 -12.91 -3.39 -16.00
C ASP A 62 -13.83 -4.18 -15.06
N ASN A 63 -15.13 -3.88 -15.09
CA ASN A 63 -16.12 -4.59 -14.28
C ASN A 63 -16.17 -6.09 -14.64
N LEU A 64 -16.03 -6.43 -15.92
CA LEU A 64 -15.97 -7.82 -16.37
C LEU A 64 -14.70 -8.53 -15.88
N GLU A 65 -13.52 -7.89 -16.02
CA GLU A 65 -12.25 -8.44 -15.52
C GLU A 65 -12.33 -8.72 -14.01
N GLN A 66 -12.82 -7.75 -13.23
CA GLN A 66 -12.96 -7.89 -11.77
C GLN A 66 -13.97 -8.94 -11.36
N GLY A 67 -15.10 -9.03 -12.08
CA GLY A 67 -16.09 -10.08 -11.84
C GLY A 67 -15.49 -11.48 -12.03
N VAL A 68 -14.67 -11.66 -13.07
CA VAL A 68 -13.97 -12.94 -13.34
C VAL A 68 -12.94 -13.26 -12.26
N LEU A 69 -12.12 -12.27 -11.86
CA LEU A 69 -11.11 -12.46 -10.81
C LEU A 69 -11.76 -12.81 -9.46
N ALA A 70 -12.80 -12.06 -9.07
CA ALA A 70 -13.53 -12.31 -7.83
C ALA A 70 -14.22 -13.68 -7.83
N ALA A 71 -14.81 -14.09 -8.96
CA ALA A 71 -15.38 -15.43 -9.10
C ALA A 71 -14.31 -16.53 -8.98
N GLY A 72 -13.12 -16.32 -9.54
CA GLY A 72 -11.99 -17.24 -9.42
C GLY A 72 -11.51 -17.36 -7.97
N GLU A 73 -11.33 -16.25 -7.25
CA GLU A 73 -10.95 -16.25 -5.84
C GLU A 73 -11.99 -16.96 -4.97
N ALA A 74 -13.28 -16.68 -5.18
CA ALA A 74 -14.37 -17.35 -4.47
C ALA A 74 -14.41 -18.86 -4.73
N PHE A 75 -14.14 -19.28 -5.97
CA PHE A 75 -14.04 -20.70 -6.33
C PHE A 75 -12.86 -21.38 -5.64
N ILE A 76 -11.68 -20.75 -5.63
CA ILE A 76 -10.50 -21.26 -4.93
C ILE A 76 -10.78 -21.35 -3.42
N LEU A 77 -11.40 -20.33 -2.83
CA LEU A 77 -11.80 -20.34 -1.42
C LEU A 77 -12.74 -21.51 -1.14
N HIS A 78 -13.78 -21.69 -1.95
CA HIS A 78 -14.74 -22.79 -1.80
C HIS A 78 -14.08 -24.18 -1.92
N THR A 79 -13.20 -24.36 -2.90
CA THR A 79 -12.50 -25.64 -3.11
C THR A 79 -11.41 -25.90 -2.08
N SER A 80 -10.75 -24.87 -1.57
CA SER A 80 -9.76 -24.97 -0.49
C SER A 80 -10.44 -25.29 0.85
N ASN A 81 -11.59 -24.68 1.14
CA ASN A 81 -12.35 -24.95 2.37
C ASN A 81 -13.01 -26.35 2.35
N ASN A 82 -13.28 -26.90 1.17
CA ASN A 82 -13.78 -28.27 1.02
C ASN A 82 -12.69 -29.35 1.10
N ARG A 83 -11.39 -28.99 1.10
CA ARG A 83 -10.32 -29.99 1.28
C ARG A 83 -10.20 -30.49 2.71
N ASP A 84 -10.67 -29.73 3.70
CA ASP A 84 -10.69 -30.15 5.11
C ASP A 84 -11.97 -30.92 5.48
N ASN A 85 -12.95 -31.01 4.57
CA ASN A 85 -14.24 -31.69 4.79
C ASN A 85 -14.50 -32.79 3.75
N HIS A 86 -13.54 -33.68 3.53
CA HIS A 86 -13.84 -34.93 2.83
C HIS A 86 -14.40 -35.99 3.78
N GLN A 87 -15.71 -35.91 4.04
CA GLN A 87 -16.60 -37.08 4.19
C GLN A 87 -18.06 -36.60 4.32
N GLN A 88 -18.76 -36.41 3.19
CA GLN A 88 -20.09 -36.99 2.96
C GLN A 88 -20.70 -36.59 1.60
N ALA A 89 -21.18 -37.64 0.91
CA ALA A 89 -22.27 -37.68 -0.06
C ALA A 89 -22.14 -36.89 -1.38
N ALA A 90 -21.83 -37.64 -2.43
CA ALA A 90 -22.30 -37.36 -3.78
C ALA A 90 -23.83 -37.37 -3.83
N GLN A 91 -24.45 -36.26 -4.22
CA GLN A 91 -25.84 -36.25 -4.66
C GLN A 91 -26.02 -35.24 -5.80
N LYS A 92 -26.52 -35.73 -6.93
CA LYS A 92 -27.01 -34.91 -8.05
C LYS A 92 -28.06 -33.93 -7.52
N SER A 93 -27.78 -32.64 -7.59
CA SER A 93 -28.78 -31.59 -7.42
C SER A 93 -28.59 -30.52 -8.48
N SER A 94 -29.67 -30.23 -9.20
CA SER A 94 -29.82 -29.08 -10.09
C SER A 94 -29.26 -27.82 -9.44
N ILE A 95 -28.33 -27.15 -10.16
CA ILE A 95 -27.66 -25.94 -9.70
C ILE A 95 -28.71 -24.84 -9.53
N THR A 96 -29.13 -24.62 -8.28
CA THR A 96 -29.84 -23.41 -7.88
C THR A 96 -28.79 -22.54 -7.21
N LEU A 97 -28.39 -21.46 -7.88
CA LEU A 97 -27.35 -20.58 -7.36
C LEU A 97 -27.84 -19.92 -6.05
N PRO A 98 -26.97 -19.80 -5.03
CA PRO A 98 -27.30 -19.11 -3.78
C PRO A 98 -27.81 -17.69 -4.06
N LYS A 99 -28.74 -17.18 -3.24
CA LYS A 99 -29.27 -15.81 -3.40
C LYS A 99 -28.15 -14.76 -3.41
N ASP A 100 -27.06 -15.02 -2.69
CA ASP A 100 -25.87 -14.16 -2.64
C ASP A 100 -25.08 -14.13 -3.95
N PHE A 101 -25.22 -15.17 -4.78
CA PHE A 101 -24.61 -15.24 -6.11
C PHE A 101 -25.36 -14.37 -7.14
N GLN A 102 -26.65 -14.05 -6.91
CA GLN A 102 -27.40 -13.12 -7.77
C GLN A 102 -27.04 -11.65 -7.50
N ILE A 103 -26.38 -11.36 -6.36
CA ILE A 103 -25.99 -10.01 -5.97
C ILE A 103 -24.75 -9.56 -6.76
N GLY A 104 -23.84 -10.49 -7.10
CA GLY A 104 -22.62 -10.20 -7.87
C GLY A 104 -22.85 -9.73 -9.32
N LEU A 105 -24.02 -10.00 -9.90
CA LEU A 105 -24.36 -9.67 -11.29
C LEU A 105 -25.23 -8.40 -11.44
N ARG A 106 -25.50 -7.67 -10.36
CA ARG A 106 -26.32 -6.45 -10.37
C ARG A 106 -25.58 -5.14 -10.02
N PHE A 107 -24.25 -5.15 -9.96
CA PHE A 107 -23.44 -3.93 -9.77
C PHE A 107 -23.18 -3.14 -11.07
N LEU A 108 -24.12 -3.19 -12.02
CA LEU A 108 -24.18 -2.31 -13.19
C LEU A 108 -24.75 -0.95 -12.76
N ASN A 109 -23.94 -0.16 -12.06
CA ASN A 109 -23.91 1.31 -12.00
C ASN A 109 -23.22 1.71 -10.69
N GLY A 110 -22.05 2.32 -10.83
CA GLY A 110 -21.08 2.49 -9.75
C GLY A 110 -21.58 3.32 -8.56
N TYR A 111 -21.16 2.90 -7.37
CA TYR A 111 -20.67 3.75 -6.28
C TYR A 111 -19.68 2.95 -5.45
N ILE A 112 -18.61 3.62 -5.04
CA ILE A 112 -17.54 3.12 -4.17
C ILE A 112 -17.93 3.49 -2.74
N SER A 113 -18.35 2.52 -1.91
CA SER A 113 -18.11 2.39 -0.45
C SER A 113 -19.10 1.39 0.19
N PRO A 114 -18.71 0.66 1.24
CA PRO A 114 -19.61 -0.24 1.97
C PRO A 114 -20.57 0.56 2.87
N ALA A 115 -21.86 0.28 2.76
CA ALA A 115 -22.89 0.85 3.63
C ALA A 115 -23.01 0.04 4.92
N THR A 116 -22.29 0.45 5.96
CA THR A 116 -22.66 0.11 7.33
C THR A 116 -23.00 1.40 8.05
N ASN A 117 -24.27 1.53 8.45
CA ASN A 117 -24.88 2.57 9.31
C ASN A 117 -25.74 3.65 8.62
N SER A 118 -26.69 3.25 7.78
CA SER A 118 -27.83 4.12 7.42
C SER A 118 -29.15 3.38 7.54
N SER A 119 -30.10 3.94 8.29
CA SER A 119 -31.41 3.35 8.60
C SER A 119 -32.51 3.69 7.57
N GLU A 120 -32.14 4.11 6.37
CA GLU A 120 -33.07 4.55 5.32
C GLU A 120 -33.34 3.40 4.33
N THR A 121 -34.61 3.15 4.01
CA THR A 121 -35.04 2.10 3.08
C THR A 121 -35.45 2.66 1.72
N PHE A 122 -35.15 1.91 0.65
CA PHE A 122 -35.60 2.19 -0.71
C PHE A 122 -37.13 2.00 -0.81
N PRO A 123 -37.92 2.88 -1.49
CA PRO A 123 -37.53 3.85 -2.53
C PRO A 123 -37.36 5.31 -2.06
N ALA A 124 -37.26 5.59 -0.76
CA ALA A 124 -37.08 6.97 -0.26
C ALA A 124 -35.81 7.64 -0.83
N LEU A 125 -34.78 6.85 -1.14
CA LEU A 125 -33.52 7.29 -1.73
C LEU A 125 -33.62 7.73 -3.21
N LEU A 126 -34.74 7.45 -3.89
CA LEU A 126 -34.93 7.81 -5.31
C LEU A 126 -35.43 9.24 -5.53
N GLN A 127 -35.86 9.95 -4.48
CA GLN A 127 -36.60 11.21 -4.64
C GLN A 127 -35.74 12.48 -4.51
N LYS A 128 -34.40 12.39 -4.54
CA LYS A 128 -33.54 13.58 -4.50
C LYS A 128 -32.70 13.75 -5.77
N SER A 129 -33.03 14.76 -6.57
CA SER A 129 -32.19 15.20 -7.69
C SER A 129 -30.89 15.86 -7.20
N PRO A 130 -29.77 15.81 -7.96
CA PRO A 130 -28.45 16.30 -7.52
C PRO A 130 -28.27 17.83 -7.50
N HIS A 131 -29.32 18.62 -7.74
CA HIS A 131 -29.24 20.08 -7.84
C HIS A 131 -30.34 20.76 -7.02
N ALA A 132 -30.18 20.77 -5.70
CA ALA A 132 -30.69 21.80 -4.80
C ALA A 132 -30.11 21.58 -3.41
N ASN A 133 -29.66 22.68 -2.79
CA ASN A 133 -29.16 22.83 -1.43
C ASN A 133 -27.68 22.48 -1.24
N SER A 134 -26.84 23.47 -1.55
CA SER A 134 -25.73 23.82 -0.65
C SER A 134 -26.29 23.99 0.75
N VAL A 135 -26.14 22.98 1.60
CA VAL A 135 -26.15 23.18 3.04
C VAL A 135 -24.69 23.19 3.44
N ILE A 136 -24.20 24.41 3.66
CA ILE A 136 -23.03 24.67 4.47
C ILE A 136 -23.35 24.06 5.83
N SER A 137 -22.89 22.83 6.09
CA SER A 137 -22.77 22.33 7.45
C SER A 137 -21.54 22.97 8.06
N SER A 138 -21.66 24.24 8.42
CA SER A 138 -20.89 24.81 9.50
C SER A 138 -21.31 24.08 10.77
N VAL A 139 -20.62 22.99 11.10
CA VAL A 139 -20.57 22.55 12.49
C VAL A 139 -19.97 23.73 13.25
N PRO A 140 -20.67 24.32 14.24
CA PRO A 140 -20.02 25.25 15.15
C PRO A 140 -18.91 24.47 15.83
N HIS A 141 -17.67 24.77 15.48
CA HIS A 141 -16.53 24.36 16.28
C HIS A 141 -16.64 25.17 17.56
N ASP A 142 -17.29 24.60 18.58
CA ASP A 142 -17.19 25.11 19.93
C ASP A 142 -15.71 24.98 20.34
N PRO A 143 -14.98 26.07 20.58
CA PRO A 143 -13.53 26.02 20.83
C PRO A 143 -13.20 25.54 22.25
N LYS A 144 -14.09 24.75 22.87
CA LYS A 144 -14.01 24.31 24.25
C LYS A 144 -14.23 22.80 24.35
N ASP A 145 -13.32 22.03 23.79
CA ASP A 145 -12.97 20.68 24.26
C ASP A 145 -11.79 20.14 23.45
N ASN A 146 -10.64 20.79 23.63
CA ASN A 146 -9.36 20.16 23.33
C ASN A 146 -8.65 20.02 24.67
N PRO A 147 -8.75 18.88 25.38
CA PRO A 147 -7.70 18.60 26.35
C PRO A 147 -6.42 18.55 25.52
N SER A 148 -5.50 19.49 25.76
CA SER A 148 -4.12 19.37 25.30
C SER A 148 -3.55 18.10 25.92
N SER A 149 -3.84 16.96 25.32
CA SER A 149 -3.20 15.68 25.60
C SER A 149 -1.77 15.87 25.15
N THR A 150 -0.89 16.16 26.10
CA THR A 150 0.55 16.28 25.86
C THR A 150 1.01 14.97 25.22
N VAL A 151 1.31 15.00 23.92
CA VAL A 151 1.82 13.83 23.20
C VAL A 151 3.22 13.57 23.72
N ILE A 152 3.38 12.51 24.52
CA ILE A 152 4.69 12.09 25.04
C ILE A 152 5.42 11.40 23.88
N ALA A 153 6.58 11.92 23.51
CA ALA A 153 7.42 11.31 22.49
C ALA A 153 8.01 9.99 23.01
N LYS A 154 7.77 8.90 22.26
CA LYS A 154 8.36 7.59 22.56
C LYS A 154 9.83 7.56 22.17
N THR A 155 10.61 6.87 22.98
CA THR A 155 12.02 6.55 22.68
C THR A 155 12.25 5.07 22.43
N ASN A 156 11.31 4.23 22.89
CA ASN A 156 11.33 2.78 22.78
C ASN A 156 9.90 2.26 22.52
N VAL A 157 9.82 1.02 22.04
CA VAL A 157 8.58 0.25 21.89
C VAL A 157 8.68 -0.98 22.78
N THR A 158 7.65 -1.27 23.56
CA THR A 158 7.64 -2.47 24.40
C THR A 158 6.90 -3.59 23.69
N LEU A 159 7.54 -4.77 23.57
CA LEU A 159 6.92 -5.98 23.02
C LEU A 159 7.09 -7.18 23.95
N THR A 160 6.11 -8.07 23.90
CA THR A 160 6.10 -9.41 24.51
C THR A 160 6.09 -10.48 23.43
N ALA A 161 6.37 -11.74 23.78
CA ALA A 161 6.33 -12.87 22.84
C ALA A 161 4.93 -13.15 22.23
N LYS A 162 3.86 -12.56 22.80
CA LYS A 162 2.49 -12.68 22.27
C LYS A 162 2.18 -11.66 21.18
N ASP A 163 3.00 -10.62 21.08
CA ASP A 163 2.78 -9.54 20.13
C ASP A 163 3.34 -9.89 18.74
N LYS A 164 2.89 -9.13 17.75
CA LYS A 164 3.37 -9.19 16.37
C LYS A 164 3.88 -7.84 15.88
N VAL A 165 4.78 -7.92 14.91
CA VAL A 165 5.30 -6.76 14.18
C VAL A 165 4.83 -6.78 12.73
N LEU A 166 4.34 -5.66 12.23
CA LEU A 166 3.97 -5.45 10.82
C LEU A 166 5.08 -4.67 10.10
N PHE A 167 5.59 -5.20 9.00
CA PHE A 167 6.51 -4.52 8.11
C PHE A 167 5.79 -4.00 6.86
N ALA A 168 5.82 -2.69 6.67
CA ALA A 168 5.20 -1.99 5.54
C ALA A 168 6.22 -1.10 4.81
N GLY A 169 6.09 -0.99 3.49
CA GLY A 169 6.95 -0.14 2.67
C GLY A 169 7.47 -0.81 1.41
N ASP A 170 8.41 -0.14 0.75
CA ASP A 170 8.80 -0.46 -0.62
C ASP A 170 10.01 -1.42 -0.71
N SER A 171 10.85 -1.29 -1.75
CA SER A 171 12.07 -2.09 -1.88
C SER A 171 13.05 -1.88 -0.73
N MET A 172 12.98 -0.74 -0.03
CA MET A 172 13.80 -0.46 1.15
C MET A 172 13.37 -1.36 2.31
N MET A 173 12.07 -1.48 2.58
CA MET A 173 11.54 -2.42 3.57
C MET A 173 11.82 -3.87 3.18
N GLN A 174 11.68 -4.23 1.90
CA GLN A 174 12.00 -5.59 1.45
C GLN A 174 13.44 -6.00 1.75
N GLY A 175 14.37 -5.04 1.73
CA GLY A 175 15.76 -5.29 2.10
C GLY A 175 15.95 -5.64 3.58
N ILE A 176 15.19 -5.04 4.50
CA ILE A 176 15.43 -5.18 5.96
C ILE A 176 14.44 -6.12 6.66
N ALA A 177 13.19 -6.23 6.16
CA ALA A 177 12.14 -7.02 6.79
C ALA A 177 12.53 -8.49 7.03
N PRO A 178 13.25 -9.20 6.12
CA PRO A 178 13.70 -10.56 6.38
C PRO A 178 14.65 -10.66 7.58
N HIS A 179 15.52 -9.67 7.79
CA HIS A 179 16.46 -9.63 8.91
C HIS A 179 15.74 -9.35 10.22
N LEU A 180 14.85 -8.35 10.24
CA LEU A 180 14.01 -8.03 11.39
C LEU A 180 13.13 -9.22 11.79
N LYS A 181 12.39 -9.79 10.84
CA LYS A 181 11.52 -10.96 11.07
C LYS A 181 12.29 -12.13 11.67
N ARG A 182 13.45 -12.46 11.08
CA ARG A 182 14.28 -13.56 11.56
C ARG A 182 14.75 -13.30 12.98
N ARG A 183 15.24 -12.11 13.27
CA ARG A 183 15.80 -11.75 14.58
C ARG A 183 14.73 -11.69 15.66
N LEU A 184 13.59 -11.05 15.40
CA LEU A 184 12.44 -11.04 16.30
C LEU A 184 11.97 -12.45 16.67
N PHE A 185 11.92 -13.36 15.70
CA PHE A 185 11.49 -14.72 15.94
C PHE A 185 12.55 -15.54 16.70
N GLN A 186 13.81 -15.51 16.26
CA GLN A 186 14.88 -16.35 16.82
C GLN A 186 15.31 -15.91 18.22
N ASP A 187 15.45 -14.60 18.45
CA ASP A 187 16.00 -14.07 19.69
C ASP A 187 14.90 -13.85 20.75
N TYR A 188 13.65 -13.59 20.32
CA TYR A 188 12.58 -13.12 21.21
C TYR A 188 11.24 -13.86 21.06
N GLY A 189 11.10 -14.81 20.11
CA GLY A 189 9.86 -15.55 19.88
C GLY A 189 8.71 -14.72 19.29
N ILE A 190 9.00 -13.51 18.80
CA ILE A 190 8.00 -12.56 18.29
C ILE A 190 7.73 -12.83 16.81
N SER A 191 6.46 -13.01 16.46
CA SER A 191 6.03 -13.24 15.08
C SER A 191 5.93 -11.93 14.29
N SER A 192 5.98 -12.00 12.96
CA SER A 192 5.86 -10.80 12.11
C SER A 192 5.17 -11.06 10.78
N ILE A 193 4.45 -10.05 10.29
CA ILE A 193 3.82 -10.01 8.97
C ILE A 193 4.62 -9.05 8.09
N ASN A 194 5.10 -9.53 6.94
CA ASN A 194 5.81 -8.71 5.97
C ASN A 194 4.92 -8.44 4.75
N LEU A 195 4.48 -7.20 4.58
CA LEU A 195 3.67 -6.77 3.43
C LEU A 195 4.48 -5.97 2.40
N SER A 196 5.79 -5.81 2.60
CA SER A 196 6.63 -4.96 1.76
C SER A 196 6.55 -5.30 0.26
N LYS A 197 6.40 -4.25 -0.56
CA LYS A 197 6.08 -4.38 -1.98
C LYS A 197 6.87 -3.38 -2.82
N GLN A 198 7.65 -3.88 -3.78
CA GLN A 198 8.44 -3.04 -4.69
C GLN A 198 7.59 -2.03 -5.44
N SER A 199 8.22 -0.92 -5.79
CA SER A 199 7.65 0.10 -6.67
C SER A 199 6.33 0.67 -6.16
N THR A 200 6.13 0.65 -4.84
CA THR A 200 5.00 1.27 -4.14
C THR A 200 5.47 2.46 -3.33
N GLY A 201 4.53 3.28 -2.89
CA GLY A 201 4.76 4.43 -2.04
C GLY A 201 3.42 5.08 -1.68
N LEU A 202 3.46 6.25 -1.06
CA LEU A 202 2.25 6.95 -0.67
C LEU A 202 1.66 7.80 -1.80
N ALA A 203 2.40 8.07 -2.88
CA ALA A 203 1.97 9.00 -3.93
C ALA A 203 0.82 8.46 -4.82
N TYR A 204 0.78 7.15 -5.09
CA TYR A 204 -0.15 6.53 -6.06
C TYR A 204 -1.02 5.44 -5.42
N PRO A 205 -2.06 5.80 -4.63
CA PRO A 205 -2.91 4.84 -3.93
C PRO A 205 -3.75 3.96 -4.88
N SER A 206 -3.92 4.37 -6.15
CA SER A 206 -4.57 3.57 -7.20
C SER A 206 -3.79 2.30 -7.55
N PHE A 207 -2.45 2.33 -7.45
CA PHE A 207 -1.57 1.20 -7.64
C PHE A 207 -1.45 0.36 -6.37
N PHE A 208 -1.18 1.00 -5.23
CA PHE A 208 -1.16 0.34 -3.93
C PHE A 208 -1.42 1.34 -2.80
N ASN A 209 -2.44 1.08 -1.98
CA ASN A 209 -2.88 1.99 -0.92
C ASN A 209 -2.35 1.53 0.44
N TRP A 210 -1.16 2.02 0.82
CA TRP A 210 -0.54 1.70 2.12
C TRP A 210 -1.43 2.03 3.33
N PRO A 211 -2.05 3.23 3.46
CA PRO A 211 -2.96 3.52 4.55
C PRO A 211 -4.08 2.48 4.71
N ALA A 212 -4.78 2.15 3.63
CA ALA A 212 -5.88 1.18 3.67
C ALA A 212 -5.38 -0.25 3.94
N THR A 213 -4.24 -0.66 3.36
CA THR A 213 -3.65 -1.97 3.60
C THR A 213 -3.21 -2.14 5.06
N ILE A 214 -2.59 -1.12 5.66
CA ILE A 214 -2.16 -1.16 7.05
C ILE A 214 -3.38 -1.26 7.96
N ASN A 215 -4.40 -0.41 7.79
CA ASN A 215 -5.60 -0.46 8.62
C ASN A 215 -6.28 -1.84 8.55
N LYS A 216 -6.55 -2.35 7.34
CA LYS A 216 -7.16 -3.68 7.16
C LYS A 216 -6.35 -4.80 7.84
N THR A 217 -5.03 -4.68 7.85
CA THR A 217 -4.17 -5.68 8.48
C THR A 217 -4.24 -5.62 10.00
N LEU A 218 -4.28 -4.41 10.57
CA LEU A 218 -4.45 -4.19 12.01
C LEU A 218 -5.84 -4.64 12.49
N GLU A 219 -6.89 -4.36 11.72
CA GLU A 219 -8.25 -4.85 11.98
C GLU A 219 -8.31 -6.39 12.03
N ALA A 220 -7.58 -7.07 11.14
CA ALA A 220 -7.56 -8.53 11.09
C ALA A 220 -6.61 -9.18 12.11
N ASN A 221 -5.71 -8.42 12.74
CA ASN A 221 -4.64 -8.94 13.62
C ASN A 221 -4.41 -8.00 14.82
N HIS A 222 -5.27 -8.09 15.83
CA HIS A 222 -5.22 -7.24 17.03
C HIS A 222 -3.97 -7.43 17.92
N ASP A 223 -3.21 -8.50 17.67
CA ASP A 223 -1.94 -8.80 18.32
C ASP A 223 -0.74 -8.05 17.69
N ILE A 224 -0.94 -7.32 16.59
CA ILE A 224 0.09 -6.40 16.09
C ILE A 224 0.21 -5.21 17.04
N LYS A 225 1.40 -5.04 17.65
CA LYS A 225 1.73 -3.93 18.55
C LYS A 225 2.80 -2.98 18.03
N LEU A 226 3.40 -3.31 16.88
CA LEU A 226 4.37 -2.45 16.22
C LEU A 226 4.17 -2.49 14.70
N VAL A 227 4.10 -1.32 14.09
CA VAL A 227 4.21 -1.13 12.64
C VAL A 227 5.53 -0.45 12.33
N VAL A 228 6.39 -1.11 11.55
CA VAL A 228 7.61 -0.50 11.02
C VAL A 228 7.37 -0.12 9.57
N ILE A 229 7.65 1.14 9.23
CA ILE A 229 7.40 1.71 7.90
C ILE A 229 8.74 2.12 7.29
N PHE A 230 9.01 1.66 6.06
CA PHE A 230 10.21 2.08 5.33
C PHE A 230 9.97 2.20 3.82
N LEU A 231 9.79 3.44 3.37
CA LEU A 231 9.48 3.78 1.99
C LEU A 231 10.02 5.17 1.61
N GLY A 232 10.00 5.49 0.32
CA GLY A 232 10.18 6.86 -0.13
C GLY A 232 10.68 7.03 -1.57
N PRO A 233 11.64 6.24 -2.08
CA PRO A 233 12.22 6.46 -3.41
C PRO A 233 11.22 6.50 -4.57
N ASN A 234 10.00 5.97 -4.40
CA ASN A 234 8.95 5.93 -5.42
C ASN A 234 7.94 7.10 -5.35
N ASP A 235 8.08 8.01 -4.39
CA ASP A 235 7.14 9.11 -4.13
C ASP A 235 7.53 10.51 -4.66
N PRO A 236 8.79 10.82 -5.03
CA PRO A 236 9.21 12.10 -5.62
C PRO A 236 8.62 12.50 -6.98
N TRP A 237 7.31 12.42 -7.13
CA TRP A 237 6.60 12.63 -8.38
C TRP A 237 5.30 13.39 -8.14
N ASP A 238 4.77 13.98 -9.22
CA ASP A 238 3.45 14.59 -9.19
C ASP A 238 2.41 13.56 -8.72
N MET A 239 1.45 13.98 -7.89
CA MET A 239 0.41 13.09 -7.37
C MET A 239 -0.90 13.28 -8.12
N PRO A 240 -1.67 12.20 -8.36
CA PRO A 240 -3.06 12.35 -8.78
C PRO A 240 -3.83 13.15 -7.71
N PRO A 241 -4.68 14.10 -8.10
CA PRO A 241 -5.44 14.88 -7.14
C PRO A 241 -6.49 14.01 -6.45
N GLN A 242 -6.92 14.42 -5.25
CA GLN A 242 -8.07 13.80 -4.59
C GLN A 242 -9.38 14.13 -5.34
N TYR A 243 -9.47 15.34 -5.89
CA TYR A 243 -10.61 15.83 -6.69
C TYR A 243 -10.10 16.60 -7.92
N GLY A 244 -10.77 16.42 -9.06
CA GLY A 244 -10.41 17.11 -10.31
C GLY A 244 -9.42 16.34 -11.18
N ARG A 245 -8.90 17.00 -12.23
CA ARG A 245 -8.09 16.35 -13.27
C ARG A 245 -6.62 16.75 -13.27
N ILE A 246 -6.21 17.73 -12.45
CA ILE A 246 -4.86 18.29 -12.50
C ILE A 246 -4.00 17.59 -11.45
N TYR A 247 -2.87 17.04 -11.88
CA TYR A 247 -1.90 16.44 -10.96
C TYR A 247 -1.28 17.52 -10.07
N LEU A 248 -1.16 17.20 -8.78
CA LEU A 248 -0.50 18.05 -7.80
C LEU A 248 1.01 17.96 -8.04
N LYS A 249 1.66 19.11 -8.25
CA LYS A 249 3.11 19.14 -8.50
C LYS A 249 3.88 18.72 -7.26
N PHE A 250 4.89 17.87 -7.43
CA PHE A 250 5.76 17.46 -6.32
C PHE A 250 6.23 18.68 -5.52
N ALA A 251 6.13 18.60 -4.19
CA ALA A 251 6.48 19.65 -3.24
C ALA A 251 5.69 20.98 -3.35
N SER A 252 4.60 21.03 -4.14
CA SER A 252 3.64 22.12 -4.03
C SER A 252 2.85 22.02 -2.71
N THR A 253 2.26 23.12 -2.26
CA THR A 253 1.48 23.17 -1.01
C THR A 253 0.37 22.12 -0.97
N ASP A 254 -0.39 21.95 -2.05
CA ASP A 254 -1.46 20.96 -2.12
C ASP A 254 -0.93 19.53 -2.12
N TRP A 255 0.20 19.28 -2.80
CA TRP A 255 0.89 17.99 -2.76
C TRP A 255 1.35 17.66 -1.34
N GLU A 256 1.96 18.62 -0.65
CA GLU A 256 2.44 18.45 0.72
C GLU A 256 1.29 18.11 1.67
N ASN A 257 0.21 18.89 1.60
CA ASN A 257 -0.97 18.69 2.43
C ASN A 257 -1.54 17.28 2.27
N LEU A 258 -1.72 16.83 1.02
CA LEU A 258 -2.23 15.49 0.74
C LEU A 258 -1.25 14.39 1.17
N TYR A 259 0.05 14.60 1.00
CA TYR A 259 1.06 13.62 1.40
C TYR A 259 1.15 13.48 2.92
N ARG A 260 1.16 14.61 3.66
CA ARG A 260 1.07 14.64 5.13
C ARG A 260 -0.21 13.98 5.62
N GLN A 261 -1.35 14.22 4.97
CA GLN A 261 -2.59 13.55 5.31
C GLN A 261 -2.45 12.02 5.23
N ARG A 262 -1.80 11.49 4.19
CA ARG A 262 -1.58 10.05 4.02
C ARG A 262 -0.65 9.47 5.10
N ILE A 263 0.40 10.19 5.48
CA ILE A 263 1.26 9.83 6.63
C ILE A 263 0.43 9.79 7.91
N ASN A 264 -0.36 10.83 8.16
CA ASN A 264 -1.18 10.96 9.35
C ASN A 264 -2.29 9.92 9.46
N THR A 265 -2.88 9.49 8.35
CA THR A 265 -3.82 8.37 8.35
C THR A 265 -3.13 7.13 8.91
N ILE A 266 -1.92 6.78 8.43
CA ILE A 266 -1.22 5.60 8.94
C ILE A 266 -0.94 5.70 10.44
N LEU A 267 -0.43 6.85 10.90
CA LEU A 267 -0.12 7.08 12.32
C LEU A 267 -1.37 7.01 13.20
N THR A 268 -2.50 7.56 12.73
CA THR A 268 -3.76 7.58 13.46
C THR A 268 -4.39 6.19 13.54
N GLU A 269 -4.40 5.44 12.44
CA GLU A 269 -4.93 4.07 12.43
C GLU A 269 -4.08 3.14 13.32
N ALA A 270 -2.75 3.23 13.26
CA ALA A 270 -1.88 2.46 14.16
C ALA A 270 -2.21 2.75 15.63
N ARG A 271 -2.34 4.03 16.00
CA ARG A 271 -2.73 4.44 17.36
C ARG A 271 -4.11 3.90 17.76
N HIS A 272 -5.09 3.97 16.86
CA HIS A 272 -6.44 3.46 17.11
C HIS A 272 -6.43 1.95 17.44
N HIS A 273 -5.53 1.19 16.81
CA HIS A 273 -5.32 -0.23 17.08
C HIS A 273 -4.33 -0.52 18.22
N ASN A 274 -3.89 0.49 18.97
CA ASN A 274 -2.87 0.39 20.02
C ASN A 274 -1.57 -0.26 19.51
N ALA A 275 -1.13 0.12 18.31
CA ALA A 275 0.14 -0.26 17.73
C ALA A 275 1.07 0.97 17.63
N ASP A 276 2.29 0.82 18.11
CA ASP A 276 3.33 1.83 18.00
C ASP A 276 3.88 1.88 16.56
N VAL A 277 4.49 3.00 16.19
CA VAL A 277 5.08 3.18 14.86
C VAL A 277 6.56 3.52 14.96
N ILE A 278 7.38 2.76 14.22
CA ILE A 278 8.75 3.15 13.87
C ILE A 278 8.76 3.52 12.39
N TRP A 279 8.95 4.80 12.08
CA TRP A 279 9.06 5.30 10.71
C TRP A 279 10.53 5.51 10.34
N VAL A 280 11.00 4.75 9.37
CA VAL A 280 12.40 4.79 8.93
C VAL A 280 12.56 5.75 7.75
N GLY A 281 13.35 6.80 7.95
CA GLY A 281 13.73 7.78 6.92
C GLY A 281 14.85 7.26 6.01
N PRO A 282 14.65 7.14 4.69
CA PRO A 282 15.68 6.64 3.78
C PRO A 282 16.89 7.56 3.71
N PRO A 283 18.10 7.04 3.51
CA PRO A 283 19.30 7.87 3.50
C PRO A 283 19.39 8.73 2.23
N ASN A 284 20.44 9.53 2.13
CA ASN A 284 20.82 10.21 0.91
C ASN A 284 21.05 9.23 -0.25
N MET A 285 20.81 9.72 -1.46
CA MET A 285 20.85 8.95 -2.70
C MET A 285 21.99 9.45 -3.59
N ARG A 286 22.57 8.57 -4.41
CA ARG A 286 23.69 8.95 -5.30
C ARG A 286 23.28 10.04 -6.29
N GLN A 287 22.06 9.93 -6.85
CA GLN A 287 21.55 10.94 -7.76
C GLN A 287 21.07 12.15 -6.97
N LYS A 288 21.72 13.30 -7.17
CA LYS A 288 21.45 14.53 -6.40
C LYS A 288 19.98 14.95 -6.41
N LYS A 289 19.32 14.94 -7.58
CA LYS A 289 17.88 15.26 -7.69
C LYS A 289 17.00 14.36 -6.81
N LEU A 290 17.27 13.06 -6.83
CA LEU A 290 16.53 12.11 -5.98
C LEU A 290 16.88 12.34 -4.50
N SER A 291 18.14 12.60 -4.17
CA SER A 291 18.58 12.87 -2.80
C SER A 291 17.89 14.11 -2.21
N THR A 292 17.82 15.21 -2.96
CA THR A 292 17.09 16.44 -2.57
C THR A 292 15.60 16.17 -2.39
N SER A 293 15.00 15.37 -3.27
CA SER A 293 13.59 15.01 -3.12
C SER A 293 13.36 14.14 -1.88
N MET A 294 14.30 13.23 -1.57
CA MET A 294 14.25 12.41 -0.37
C MET A 294 14.46 13.23 0.91
N GLU A 295 15.29 14.27 0.87
CA GLU A 295 15.46 15.23 1.97
C GLU A 295 14.13 15.92 2.30
N TYR A 296 13.43 16.39 1.27
CA TYR A 296 12.10 16.95 1.44
C TYR A 296 11.12 15.94 2.07
N LEU A 297 11.01 14.72 1.52
CA LEU A 297 10.13 13.68 2.08
C LEU A 297 10.46 13.34 3.53
N ARG A 298 11.75 13.19 3.86
CA ARG A 298 12.21 12.94 5.24
C ARG A 298 11.75 14.03 6.21
N SER A 299 11.79 15.30 5.79
CA SER A 299 11.32 16.40 6.63
C SER A 299 9.83 16.27 6.98
N LEU A 300 9.01 15.79 6.03
CA LEU A 300 7.59 15.52 6.25
C LEU A 300 7.40 14.34 7.22
N TYR A 301 8.13 13.24 7.00
CA TYR A 301 8.08 12.07 7.87
C TYR A 301 8.44 12.45 9.31
N GLN A 302 9.61 13.08 9.50
CA GLN A 302 10.10 13.46 10.83
C GLN A 302 9.12 14.39 11.54
N SER A 303 8.57 15.37 10.83
CA SER A 303 7.58 16.31 11.37
C SER A 303 6.30 15.60 11.84
N GLU A 304 5.68 14.76 11.01
CA GLU A 304 4.42 14.11 11.37
C GLU A 304 4.60 13.02 12.43
N VAL A 305 5.68 12.25 12.35
CA VAL A 305 6.00 11.19 13.33
C VAL A 305 6.28 11.80 14.71
N ALA A 306 7.06 12.89 14.78
CA ALA A 306 7.30 13.60 16.02
C ALA A 306 6.01 14.18 16.62
N ARG A 307 5.13 14.77 15.79
CA ARG A 307 3.81 15.28 16.21
C ARG A 307 2.89 14.17 16.72
N ALA A 308 3.04 12.95 16.20
CA ALA A 308 2.34 11.77 16.68
C ALA A 308 2.99 11.13 17.93
N GLY A 309 4.15 11.61 18.38
CA GLY A 309 4.88 11.02 19.50
C GLY A 309 5.44 9.63 19.20
N GLU A 310 5.53 9.27 17.92
CA GLU A 310 6.06 7.99 17.45
C GLU A 310 7.56 8.13 17.14
N ILE A 311 8.21 7.01 16.81
CA ILE A 311 9.67 6.96 16.67
C ILE A 311 10.06 7.17 15.21
N TYR A 312 10.89 8.18 14.94
CA TYR A 312 11.53 8.39 13.64
C TYR A 312 12.98 7.91 13.67
N VAL A 313 13.38 7.10 12.67
CA VAL A 313 14.74 6.58 12.53
C VAL A 313 15.39 7.13 11.28
N SER A 314 16.44 7.93 11.44
CA SER A 314 17.24 8.46 10.32
C SER A 314 18.30 7.46 9.88
N VAL A 315 18.19 6.90 8.67
CA VAL A 315 19.28 6.05 8.13
C VAL A 315 20.53 6.86 7.82
N ASN A 316 20.42 8.17 7.59
CA ASN A 316 21.59 9.04 7.49
C ASN A 316 22.42 9.01 8.79
N ASP A 317 21.77 9.02 9.95
CA ASP A 317 22.46 9.02 11.25
C ASP A 317 23.12 7.66 11.53
N ILE A 318 22.49 6.58 11.06
CA ILE A 318 23.04 5.22 11.11
C ILE A 318 24.27 5.12 10.21
N PHE A 319 24.21 5.68 9.00
CA PHE A 319 25.27 5.60 8.00
C PHE A 319 26.32 6.72 8.13
N LYS A 320 26.14 7.63 9.09
CA LYS A 320 26.99 8.81 9.32
C LYS A 320 27.10 9.71 8.09
N TYR A 321 25.98 9.84 7.38
CA TYR A 321 25.81 10.80 6.30
C TYR A 321 25.49 12.18 6.88
N HIS A 322 26.08 13.21 6.29
CA HIS A 322 25.89 14.62 6.63
C HIS A 322 25.49 15.45 5.41
N ALA A 323 24.53 16.36 5.59
CA ALA A 323 24.01 17.21 4.52
C ALA A 323 23.57 16.39 3.29
N ASP A 324 24.17 16.63 2.11
CA ASP A 324 23.83 15.98 0.84
C ASP A 324 24.80 14.86 0.44
N ASP A 325 25.66 14.40 1.36
CA ASP A 325 26.68 13.39 1.07
C ASP A 325 26.10 12.01 0.73
N TYR A 326 26.89 11.25 -0.03
CA TYR A 326 26.59 9.86 -0.36
C TYR A 326 27.90 9.08 -0.44
N SER A 327 27.94 7.90 0.20
CA SER A 327 29.05 6.96 0.06
C SER A 327 28.56 5.52 0.15
N ASP A 328 29.04 4.65 -0.74
CA ASP A 328 28.73 3.22 -0.62
C ASP A 328 29.28 2.58 0.68
N TYR A 329 30.22 3.28 1.34
CA TYR A 329 31.01 2.80 2.47
C TYR A 329 30.97 3.77 3.66
N ILE A 330 31.07 3.21 4.87
CA ILE A 330 31.43 3.93 6.10
C ILE A 330 32.85 3.53 6.53
N GLY A 331 33.51 4.39 7.31
CA GLY A 331 34.84 4.15 7.87
C GLY A 331 35.96 4.87 7.11
N ASP A 332 37.17 4.76 7.63
CA ASP A 332 38.37 5.35 7.03
C ASP A 332 38.98 4.47 5.93
N ASN A 333 40.10 4.90 5.35
CA ASN A 333 40.76 4.18 4.26
C ASN A 333 41.24 2.76 4.64
N SER A 334 41.50 2.48 5.91
CA SER A 334 41.95 1.17 6.39
C SER A 334 40.79 0.20 6.70
N ASN A 335 39.61 0.70 7.05
CA ASN A 335 38.46 -0.11 7.49
C ASN A 335 37.14 0.33 6.84
N LYS A 336 37.05 0.20 5.50
CA LYS A 336 35.82 0.50 4.77
C LYS A 336 34.81 -0.63 4.88
N ILE A 337 33.63 -0.34 5.43
CA ILE A 337 32.50 -1.27 5.45
C ILE A 337 31.48 -0.82 4.42
N LYS A 338 31.17 -1.68 3.44
CA LYS A 338 30.17 -1.38 2.41
C LYS A 338 28.76 -1.49 3.00
N LEU A 339 27.99 -0.39 3.00
CA LEU A 339 26.61 -0.33 3.50
C LEU A 339 25.57 -0.17 2.37
N ARG A 340 25.97 0.29 1.18
CA ARG A 340 25.09 0.43 0.00
C ARG A 340 25.35 -0.70 -0.99
N SER A 341 24.36 -1.07 -1.81
CA SER A 341 24.52 -2.10 -2.85
C SER A 341 25.49 -1.63 -3.96
N GLY A 342 25.55 -0.32 -4.19
CA GLY A 342 26.29 0.32 -5.28
C GLY A 342 25.40 0.79 -6.43
N ASP A 343 24.08 0.68 -6.33
CA ASP A 343 23.14 1.24 -7.32
C ASP A 343 22.72 2.70 -7.02
N GLY A 344 23.09 3.23 -5.86
CA GLY A 344 22.73 4.59 -5.44
C GLY A 344 21.49 4.70 -4.55
N ILE A 345 20.75 3.60 -4.33
CA ILE A 345 19.44 3.57 -3.66
C ILE A 345 19.38 2.49 -2.56
N HIS A 346 19.83 1.27 -2.85
CA HIS A 346 19.66 0.12 -1.96
C HIS A 346 20.89 -0.19 -1.11
N PHE A 347 20.74 -1.21 -0.26
CA PHE A 347 21.68 -1.57 0.79
C PHE A 347 22.47 -2.83 0.43
N SER A 348 23.70 -2.91 0.91
CA SER A 348 24.40 -4.19 1.01
C SER A 348 23.76 -5.04 2.11
N LEU A 349 24.09 -6.33 2.18
CA LEU A 349 23.68 -7.19 3.31
C LEU A 349 24.06 -6.56 4.66
N LYS A 350 25.27 -6.00 4.78
CA LYS A 350 25.72 -5.36 6.02
C LYS A 350 24.91 -4.10 6.33
N GLY A 351 24.57 -3.29 5.32
CA GLY A 351 23.69 -2.14 5.51
C GLY A 351 22.29 -2.52 5.99
N GLN A 352 21.71 -3.58 5.41
CA GLN A 352 20.40 -4.11 5.84
C GLN A 352 20.43 -4.56 7.31
N GLN A 353 21.49 -5.29 7.69
CA GLN A 353 21.71 -5.72 9.07
C GLN A 353 21.89 -4.52 10.01
N THR A 354 22.72 -3.55 9.66
CA THR A 354 22.98 -2.38 10.50
C THR A 354 21.71 -1.55 10.75
N ILE A 355 20.84 -1.38 9.74
CA ILE A 355 19.54 -0.72 9.93
C ILE A 355 18.64 -1.57 10.83
N SER A 356 18.60 -2.89 10.60
CA SER A 356 17.77 -3.79 11.39
C SER A 356 18.19 -3.82 12.85
N ASP A 357 19.50 -3.83 13.13
CA ASP A 357 20.06 -3.83 14.47
C ASP A 357 19.71 -2.53 15.22
N ASN A 358 19.72 -1.38 14.52
CA ASN A 358 19.28 -0.12 15.09
C ASN A 358 17.78 -0.14 15.44
N ILE A 359 16.93 -0.65 14.56
CA ILE A 359 15.48 -0.77 14.84
C ILE A 359 15.22 -1.70 16.04
N ILE A 360 15.90 -2.85 16.10
CA ILE A 360 15.77 -3.80 17.23
C ILE A 360 16.23 -3.16 18.54
N SER A 361 17.25 -2.30 18.52
CA SER A 361 17.72 -1.59 19.73
C SER A 361 16.72 -0.60 20.32
N LEU A 362 15.68 -0.25 19.56
CA LEU A 362 14.57 0.61 20.01
C LEU A 362 13.43 -0.21 20.63
N ILE A 363 13.54 -1.53 20.66
CA ILE A 363 12.50 -2.41 21.19
C ILE A 363 12.95 -2.97 22.54
N GLU A 364 12.12 -2.73 23.55
CA GLU A 364 12.24 -3.33 24.88
C GLU A 364 11.42 -4.62 24.92
N PHE A 365 12.09 -5.74 25.18
CA PHE A 365 11.46 -7.06 25.21
C PHE A 365 11.16 -7.47 26.64
N ILE A 366 9.87 -7.56 26.98
CA ILE A 366 9.43 -8.07 28.28
C ILE A 366 9.27 -9.59 28.15
N GLN A 367 10.13 -10.34 28.85
CA GLN A 367 9.94 -11.78 29.03
C GLN A 367 8.94 -12.00 30.15
N GLU A 368 7.84 -12.72 29.90
CA GLU A 368 6.99 -13.19 30.98
C GLU A 368 7.82 -14.14 31.88
N PRO A 369 7.75 -14.00 33.22
CA PRO A 369 8.46 -14.91 34.10
C PRO A 369 8.03 -16.35 33.81
N ALA A 370 9.01 -17.24 33.63
CA ALA A 370 8.75 -18.65 33.45
C ALA A 370 7.81 -19.11 34.57
N LYS A 371 6.66 -19.70 34.21
CA LYS A 371 5.79 -20.36 35.18
C LYS A 371 6.66 -21.35 35.95
N GLN A 372 6.96 -21.05 37.21
CA GLN A 372 7.55 -22.03 38.11
C GLN A 372 6.56 -23.18 38.16
N ASN A 373 6.93 -24.32 37.58
CA ASN A 373 6.21 -25.56 37.77
C ASN A 373 6.29 -25.87 39.26
N GLY A 374 5.22 -25.52 39.98
CA GLY A 374 5.03 -25.91 41.36
C GLY A 374 4.89 -27.43 41.40
N ASN A 375 5.99 -28.12 41.67
CA ASN A 375 5.93 -29.42 42.31
C ASN A 375 5.53 -29.17 43.77
N ALA A 376 4.26 -29.41 44.07
CA ALA A 376 3.77 -29.71 45.40
C ALA A 376 2.99 -31.02 45.33
#